data_AF-A0A6A3PRW2-F1
#
_entry.id   AF-A0A6A3PRW2-F1
#
_cell.length_a   1.000
_cell.length_b   1.000
_cell.length_c   1.000
_cell.angle_alpha   90.00
_cell.angle_beta   90.00
_cell.angle_gamma   90.00
#
_symmetry.space_group_name_H-M   'P 1'
#
loop_
_entity.id
_entity.type
_entity.pdbx_description
1 polymer ?
#
loop_
_entity_poly.entity_id
_entity_poly.type
_entity_poly.pdbx_seq_one_letter_code
_entity_poly.pdbx_strand_id
1 'polypeptide(L)' 'MASLPAPATRFRGLLTEAPTPDDIEAQLQHARGASSPGLDGVGYDVYKRFAIQLLPALTAAFPRCWEAQRVPQS' A
#
# COMPACT_ATOMS: atom_id res chain seq x y z
N MET A 1 -28.44 -12.33 -6.02
CA MET A 1 -27.36 -11.49 -6.58
C MET A 1 -27.01 -10.45 -5.52
N ALA A 2 -25.89 -10.62 -4.84
CA ALA A 2 -25.43 -9.65 -3.84
C ALA A 2 -24.84 -8.43 -4.57
N SER A 3 -25.45 -7.27 -4.39
CA SER A 3 -24.91 -5.99 -4.87
C SER A 3 -23.62 -5.70 -4.10
N LEU A 4 -22.51 -5.49 -4.81
CA LEU A 4 -21.27 -5.01 -4.18
C LEU A 4 -21.54 -3.64 -3.56
N PRO A 5 -21.08 -3.36 -2.33
CA PRO A 5 -21.18 -2.02 -1.76
C PRO A 5 -20.39 -1.05 -2.65
N ALA A 6 -20.91 0.17 -2.80
CA ALA A 6 -20.29 1.21 -3.60
C ALA A 6 -18.79 1.37 -3.24
N PRO A 7 -17.92 1.68 -4.23
CA PRO A 7 -16.50 1.92 -3.95
C PRO A 7 -16.37 2.97 -2.86
N ALA A 8 -15.35 2.84 -2.02
CA ALA A 8 -15.09 3.74 -0.89
C ALA A 8 -14.66 5.14 -1.37
N THR A 9 -15.54 5.87 -2.05
CA THR A 9 -15.30 7.23 -2.58
C THR A 9 -15.29 8.28 -1.46
N ARG A 10 -15.61 7.90 -0.21
CA ARG A 10 -15.76 8.83 0.93
C ARG A 10 -14.46 9.49 1.41
N PHE A 11 -13.29 9.01 0.98
CA PHE A 11 -12.00 9.48 1.50
C PHE A 11 -11.14 10.23 0.48
N ARG A 12 -11.70 10.59 -0.68
CA ARG A 12 -10.94 11.28 -1.73
C ARG A 12 -10.34 12.63 -1.27
N GLY A 13 -10.91 13.24 -0.23
CA GLY A 13 -10.40 14.48 0.38
C GLY A 13 -9.43 14.30 1.56
N LEU A 14 -9.13 13.07 2.00
CA LEU A 14 -8.16 12.84 3.09
C LEU A 14 -6.72 12.77 2.59
N LEU A 15 -6.53 12.47 1.32
CA LEU A 15 -5.23 12.41 0.68
C LEU A 15 -4.87 13.81 0.19
N THR A 16 -4.44 14.68 1.11
CA THR A 16 -3.99 16.06 0.80
C THR A 16 -2.50 16.16 0.52
N GLU A 17 -1.71 15.25 1.08
CA GLU A 17 -0.25 15.27 1.01
C GLU A 17 0.29 13.91 0.54
N ALA A 18 1.45 13.95 -0.13
CA ALA A 18 2.14 12.74 -0.55
C ALA A 18 2.58 11.95 0.69
N PRO A 19 2.49 10.61 0.66
CA PRO A 19 2.96 9.78 1.76
C PRO A 19 4.46 9.98 1.98
N THR A 20 4.85 10.22 3.23
CA THR A 20 6.25 10.31 3.63
C THR A 20 6.87 8.91 3.79
N PRO A 21 8.20 8.79 3.80
CA PRO A 21 8.85 7.51 4.12
C PRO A 21 8.39 6.93 5.46
N ASP A 22 8.25 7.79 6.48
CA ASP A 22 7.78 7.39 7.82
C ASP A 22 6.34 6.86 7.78
N ASP A 23 5.45 7.47 6.98
CA ASP A 23 4.07 6.99 6.81
C ASP A 23 4.04 5.60 6.17
N ILE A 24 4.90 5.38 5.17
CA ILE A 24 5.03 4.09 4.47
C ILE A 24 5.52 3.02 5.45
N GLU A 25 6.55 3.34 6.25
CA GLU A 25 7.07 2.43 7.27
C GLU A 25 6.05 2.12 8.36
N ALA A 26 5.33 3.13 8.87
CA ALA A 26 4.29 2.95 9.87
C ALA A 26 3.15 2.04 9.37
N GLN A 27 2.74 2.19 8.10
CA GLN A 27 1.74 1.31 7.49
C GLN A 27 2.26 -0.11 7.30
N LEU A 28 3.54 -0.27 6.90
CA LEU A 28 4.15 -1.60 6.79
C LEU A 28 4.21 -2.30 8.14
N GLN A 29 4.40 -1.59 9.26
CA GLN A 29 4.36 -2.17 10.60
C GLN A 29 2.96 -2.63 11.03
N HIS A 30 1.90 -2.04 10.47
CA HIS A 30 0.53 -2.46 10.75
C HIS A 30 0.16 -3.80 10.10
N ALA A 31 0.86 -4.18 9.02
CA ALA A 31 0.62 -5.44 8.33
C ALA A 31 0.99 -6.65 9.21
N ARG A 32 0.03 -7.57 9.35
CA ARG A 32 0.24 -8.81 10.12
C ARG A 32 0.88 -9.86 9.25
N GLY A 33 1.91 -10.55 9.73
CA GLY A 33 2.60 -11.61 8.98
C GLY A 33 1.72 -12.79 8.53
N ALA A 34 0.57 -12.99 9.16
CA ALA A 34 -0.39 -14.03 8.82
C ALA A 34 -1.56 -13.52 7.94
N SER A 35 -1.48 -12.30 7.41
CA SER A 35 -2.48 -11.80 6.48
C SER A 35 -2.47 -12.59 5.18
N SER A 36 -3.65 -12.85 4.62
CA SER A 36 -3.76 -13.43 3.28
C SER A 36 -3.02 -12.56 2.26
N PRO A 37 -2.38 -13.17 1.25
CA PRO A 37 -1.73 -12.44 0.17
C PRO A 37 -2.67 -11.50 -0.60
N GLY A 38 -2.06 -10.51 -1.28
CA GLY A 38 -2.76 -9.64 -2.24
C GLY A 38 -3.17 -10.37 -3.53
N LEU A 39 -3.64 -9.63 -4.54
CA LEU A 39 -4.04 -10.21 -5.83
C LEU A 39 -2.84 -10.82 -6.58
N ASP A 40 -1.63 -10.29 -6.36
CA ASP A 40 -0.36 -10.85 -6.81
C ASP A 40 0.02 -12.19 -6.15
N GLY A 41 -0.71 -12.63 -5.12
CA GLY A 41 -0.39 -13.82 -4.36
C GLY A 41 0.86 -13.69 -3.47
N VAL A 42 1.40 -12.48 -3.31
CA VAL A 42 2.59 -12.23 -2.48
C VAL A 42 2.18 -11.90 -1.05
N GLY A 43 2.62 -12.74 -0.11
CA GLY A 43 2.39 -12.54 1.31
C GLY A 43 3.34 -11.49 1.90
N TYR A 44 2.96 -10.92 3.06
CA TYR A 44 3.78 -9.97 3.78
C TYR A 44 5.09 -10.59 4.34
N ASP A 45 5.14 -11.92 4.48
CA ASP A 45 6.35 -12.67 4.82
C ASP A 45 7.46 -12.49 3.76
N VAL A 46 7.09 -12.37 2.48
CA VAL A 46 8.03 -12.07 1.40
C VAL A 46 8.60 -10.66 1.56
N TYR A 47 7.74 -9.67 1.85
CA TYR A 47 8.21 -8.32 2.18
C TYR A 47 9.22 -8.36 3.33
N LYS A 48 8.89 -9.03 4.45
CA LYS A 48 9.78 -9.12 5.61
C LYS A 48 11.14 -9.71 5.27
N ARG A 49 11.17 -10.74 4.41
CA ARG A 49 12.41 -11.40 3.98
C ARG A 49 13.33 -10.45 3.20
N PHE A 50 12.75 -9.51 2.46
CA PHE A 50 13.48 -8.58 1.58
C PHE A 50 13.34 -7.10 2.01
N ALA A 51 13.03 -6.84 3.28
CA ALA A 51 12.66 -5.50 3.75
C ALA A 51 13.76 -4.46 3.47
N ILE A 52 15.03 -4.85 3.62
CA ILE A 52 16.18 -3.98 3.35
C ILE A 52 16.22 -3.50 1.90
N GLN A 53 15.83 -4.35 0.95
CA GLN A 53 15.82 -4.01 -0.48
C GLN A 53 14.50 -3.36 -0.90
N LEU A 54 13.37 -3.81 -0.34
CA LEU A 54 12.04 -3.38 -0.75
C LEU A 54 11.63 -2.05 -0.14
N LEU A 55 12.05 -1.74 1.08
CA LEU A 55 11.68 -0.47 1.72
C LEU A 55 12.14 0.75 0.89
N PRO A 56 13.40 0.85 0.43
CA PRO A 56 13.82 1.92 -0.48
C PRO A 56 13.04 1.97 -1.80
N ALA A 57 12.65 0.80 -2.33
CA ALA A 57 11.87 0.74 -3.57
C ALA A 57 10.44 1.26 -3.36
N LEU A 58 9.82 0.93 -2.22
CA LEU A 58 8.50 1.42 -1.85
C LEU A 58 8.52 2.93 -1.60
N THR A 59 9.50 3.43 -0.83
CA THR A 59 9.63 4.87 -0.55
C THR A 59 9.91 5.70 -1.79
N ALA A 60 10.50 5.12 -2.85
CA ALA A 60 10.62 5.75 -4.16
C ALA A 60 9.35 5.65 -5.02
N ALA A 61 8.60 4.54 -4.92
CA ALA A 61 7.44 4.27 -5.76
C ALA A 61 6.19 5.06 -5.34
N PHE A 62 5.89 5.14 -4.04
CA PHE A 62 4.67 5.79 -3.54
C PHE A 62 4.58 7.29 -3.90
N PRO A 63 5.66 8.09 -3.84
CA PRO A 63 5.65 9.47 -4.33
C PRO A 63 5.36 9.57 -5.83
N ARG A 64 5.89 8.65 -6.65
CA ARG A 64 5.61 8.61 -8.09
C ARG A 64 4.15 8.25 -8.38
N CYS A 65 3.60 7.33 -7.62
CA CYS A 65 2.19 6.97 -7.69
C CYS A 65 1.30 8.15 -7.30
N TRP A 66 1.70 8.91 -6.27
CA TRP A 66 1.05 10.15 -5.86
C TRP A 66 1.04 11.22 -6.97
N GLU A 67 2.21 11.52 -7.55
CA GLU A 67 2.36 12.46 -8.67
C GLU A 67 1.48 12.07 -9.86
N ALA A 68 1.43 10.77 -10.16
CA ALA A 68 0.62 10.24 -11.25
C ALA A 68 -0.89 10.14 -10.92
N GLN A 69 -1.30 10.46 -9.69
CA GLN A 69 -2.66 10.22 -9.17
C GLN A 69 -3.14 8.77 -9.37
N ARG A 70 -2.22 7.81 -9.21
CA ARG A 70 -2.47 6.38 -9.38
C ARG A 70 -2.31 5.66 -8.06
N VAL A 71 -3.24 4.75 -7.77
CA VAL A 71 -3.08 3.79 -6.68
C VAL A 71 -2.29 2.59 -7.22
N PRO A 72 -1.18 2.18 -6.57
CA PRO A 72 -0.50 0.94 -6.93
C PRO A 72 -1.49 -0.22 -6.90
N GLN A 73 -1.55 -1.00 -7.97
CA GLN A 73 -2.29 -2.25 -7.97
C GLN A 73 -1.34 -3.34 -7.48
N SER A 74 -1.68 -4.00 -6.37
CA SER A 74 -1.13 -5.30 -5.96
C SER A 74 -1.93 -6.40 -6.61
#